data_AF-A0A8C3JP15-F1
#
_entry.id   AF-A0A8C3JP15-F1
#
_cell.length_a   1.000
_cell.length_b   1.000
_cell.length_c   1.000
_cell.angle_alpha   90.00
_cell.angle_beta   90.00
_cell.angle_gamma   90.00
#
_symmetry.space_group_name_H-M   'P 1'
#
loop_
_entity.id
_entity.type
_entity.pdbx_description
1 polymer ?
#
loop_
_entity_poly.entity_id
_entity_poly.type
_entity_poly.pdbx_seq_one_letter_code
_entity_poly.pdbx_strand_id
1 'polypeptide(L)'
;IISEDQYLEKALALKAAFWCHSTRIRRCNQTRECICQYFWHRKCFVFDQPAPKNDLERLEELQDKDINPEFQQQVEKFCGHIWENAPPKTIPGGRIITGSLLGKLAETYVDTIRSREVPCLESAVLALAQTVNAAAVKEAVKFYQDLMEQRVKLPMETVEELLDLHSQCQRETLELFQKRAFEEDICSFQADLTVGDPQPSQECPPHLGHHHPLSFRGK
;
A
#
# COMPACT_ATOMS: atom_id res chain seq x y z
N ILE A 1 2.79 -16.49 34.78
CA ILE A 1 1.83 -16.20 33.69
C ILE A 1 2.62 -15.54 32.56
N ILE A 2 2.43 -15.96 31.31
CA ILE A 2 3.07 -15.34 30.13
C ILE A 2 1.99 -14.56 29.38
N SER A 3 2.35 -13.45 28.73
CA SER A 3 1.40 -12.73 27.86
C SER A 3 1.16 -13.48 26.54
N GLU A 4 0.12 -13.10 25.80
CA GLU A 4 -0.15 -13.68 24.48
C GLU A 4 1.03 -13.47 23.52
N ASP A 5 1.63 -12.27 23.52
CA ASP A 5 2.78 -11.97 22.68
C ASP A 5 4.02 -12.78 23.07
N GLN A 6 4.26 -12.97 24.37
CA GLN A 6 5.34 -13.84 24.84
C GLN A 6 5.12 -15.30 24.45
N TYR A 7 3.87 -15.75 24.38
CA TYR A 7 3.53 -17.07 23.87
C TYR A 7 3.89 -17.20 22.38
N LEU A 8 3.52 -16.22 21.55
CA LEU A 8 3.87 -16.18 20.13
C LEU A 8 5.39 -16.20 19.90
N GLU A 9 6.14 -15.35 20.59
CA GLU A 9 7.61 -15.29 20.42
C GLU A 9 8.29 -16.60 20.86
N LYS A 10 7.77 -17.28 21.89
CA LYS A 10 8.25 -18.62 22.26
C LYS A 10 7.90 -19.68 21.21
N ALA A 11 6.74 -19.59 20.57
CA ALA A 11 6.31 -20.53 19.53
C ALA A 11 7.14 -20.39 18.23
N LEU A 12 7.58 -19.16 17.94
CA LEU A 12 8.42 -18.82 16.79
C LEU A 12 9.92 -19.06 17.03
N ALA A 13 10.35 -19.33 18.26
CA ALA A 13 11.74 -19.67 18.55
C ALA A 13 12.22 -20.90 17.77
N LEU A 14 13.41 -20.77 17.16
CA LEU A 14 14.02 -21.83 16.36
C LEU A 14 14.41 -23.00 17.25
N LYS A 15 14.15 -24.22 16.75
CA LYS A 15 14.61 -25.45 17.42
C LYS A 15 16.10 -25.64 17.19
N ALA A 16 16.81 -26.09 18.24
CA ALA A 16 18.26 -26.19 18.26
C ALA A 16 18.85 -27.02 17.10
N ALA A 17 20.03 -26.60 16.64
CA ALA A 17 20.77 -27.19 15.52
C ALA A 17 21.05 -28.70 15.67
N PHE A 18 21.13 -29.21 16.91
CA PHE A 18 21.31 -30.64 17.18
C PHE A 18 20.22 -31.49 16.50
N TRP A 19 18.98 -30.99 16.46
CA TRP A 19 17.84 -31.67 15.85
C TRP A 19 17.63 -31.34 14.35
N CYS A 20 18.52 -30.54 13.75
CA CYS A 20 18.39 -30.02 12.36
C CYS A 20 18.57 -31.09 11.28
N HIS A 21 19.08 -32.26 11.65
CA HIS A 21 19.18 -33.44 10.77
C HIS A 21 17.80 -34.01 10.39
N SER A 22 16.75 -33.69 11.16
CA SER A 22 15.37 -34.06 10.81
C SER A 22 14.80 -33.07 9.77
N THR A 23 14.41 -33.60 8.60
CA THR A 23 13.75 -32.81 7.54
C THR A 23 12.53 -32.06 8.05
N ARG A 24 11.77 -32.63 9.00
CA ARG A 24 10.61 -31.99 9.63
C ARG A 24 11.02 -30.74 10.42
N ILE A 25 12.09 -30.83 11.19
CA ILE A 25 12.56 -29.72 12.04
C ILE A 25 13.13 -28.60 11.18
N ARG A 26 13.85 -28.93 10.11
CA ARG A 26 14.32 -27.95 9.13
C ARG A 26 13.16 -27.18 8.49
N ARG A 27 12.12 -27.88 8.02
CA ARG A 27 10.91 -27.24 7.46
C ARG A 27 10.22 -26.34 8.48
N CYS A 28 10.05 -26.79 9.73
CA CYS A 28 9.45 -25.96 10.78
C CYS A 28 10.27 -24.69 11.06
N ASN A 29 11.60 -24.79 11.12
CA ASN A 29 12.46 -23.63 11.36
C ASN A 29 12.41 -22.65 10.16
N GLN A 30 12.41 -23.15 8.92
CA GLN A 30 12.25 -22.31 7.73
C GLN A 30 10.94 -21.50 7.77
N THR A 31 9.80 -22.13 8.11
CA THR A 31 8.53 -21.41 8.24
C THR A 31 8.59 -20.33 9.32
N ARG A 32 9.20 -20.62 10.47
CA ARG A 32 9.36 -19.63 11.55
C ARG A 32 10.26 -18.47 11.14
N GLU A 33 11.37 -18.74 10.47
CA GLU A 33 12.25 -17.72 9.91
C GLU A 33 11.49 -16.82 8.94
N CYS A 34 10.74 -17.39 8.00
CA CYS A 34 9.92 -16.61 7.06
C CYS A 34 8.91 -15.70 7.79
N ILE A 35 8.18 -16.23 8.78
CA ILE A 35 7.24 -15.40 9.57
C ILE A 35 7.99 -14.25 10.24
N CYS A 36 9.12 -14.56 10.89
CA CYS A 36 9.89 -13.56 11.61
C CYS A 36 10.51 -12.49 10.69
N GLN A 37 10.93 -12.88 9.48
CA GLN A 37 11.59 -12.02 8.51
C GLN A 37 10.61 -11.19 7.66
N TYR A 38 9.43 -11.71 7.33
CA TYR A 38 8.46 -11.00 6.49
C TYR A 38 7.45 -10.18 7.30
N PHE A 39 7.22 -10.54 8.57
CA PHE A 39 6.28 -9.86 9.46
C PHE A 39 7.01 -9.38 10.73
N TRP A 40 7.66 -8.23 10.64
CA TRP A 40 8.40 -7.63 11.76
C TRP A 40 7.48 -7.17 12.89
N HIS A 41 6.33 -6.60 12.55
CA HIS A 41 5.27 -6.30 13.50
C HIS A 41 4.31 -7.47 13.56
N ARG A 42 4.18 -8.06 14.73
CA ARG A 42 3.31 -9.22 14.97
C ARG A 42 2.72 -9.13 16.37
N LYS A 43 1.45 -9.48 16.48
CA LYS A 43 0.64 -9.40 17.69
C LYS A 43 -0.11 -10.71 17.86
N CYS A 44 -0.24 -11.20 19.08
CA CYS A 44 -0.99 -12.40 19.39
C CYS A 44 -2.25 -12.07 20.19
N PHE A 45 -3.34 -12.74 19.84
CA PHE A 45 -4.59 -12.76 20.59
C PHE A 45 -4.97 -14.22 20.84
N VAL A 46 -5.51 -14.50 22.01
CA VAL A 46 -6.08 -15.79 22.37
C VAL A 46 -7.57 -15.61 22.56
N PHE A 47 -8.33 -16.62 22.16
CA PHE A 47 -9.77 -16.62 22.24
C PHE A 47 -10.24 -17.89 22.96
N ASP A 48 -11.02 -17.70 24.00
CA ASP A 48 -11.71 -18.79 24.67
C ASP A 48 -12.82 -19.34 23.78
N GLN A 49 -13.34 -20.52 24.12
CA GLN A 49 -14.41 -21.12 23.35
C GLN A 49 -15.67 -20.22 23.42
N PRO A 50 -16.24 -19.80 22.27
CA PRO A 50 -17.26 -18.75 22.24
C PRO A 50 -18.62 -19.23 22.75
N ALA A 51 -18.96 -20.51 22.58
CA ALA A 51 -20.21 -21.12 23.03
C ALA A 51 -20.01 -22.63 23.29
N PRO A 52 -20.95 -23.35 23.94
CA PRO A 52 -20.89 -24.79 24.09
C PRO A 52 -20.75 -25.52 22.74
N LYS A 53 -20.10 -26.69 22.72
CA LYS A 53 -19.78 -27.41 21.47
C LYS A 53 -20.99 -27.69 20.58
N ASN A 54 -22.14 -27.96 21.18
CA ASN A 54 -23.38 -28.28 20.46
C ASN A 54 -23.95 -27.06 19.73
N ASP A 55 -23.58 -25.85 20.14
CA ASP A 55 -24.11 -24.61 19.58
C ASP A 55 -23.13 -23.96 18.59
N LEU A 56 -21.89 -24.46 18.47
CA LEU A 56 -20.86 -23.90 17.59
C LEU A 56 -21.25 -23.93 16.10
N GLU A 57 -22.04 -24.91 15.67
CA GLU A 57 -22.54 -24.99 14.28
C GLU A 57 -23.54 -23.88 13.96
N ARG A 58 -24.19 -23.31 14.99
CA ARG A 58 -25.21 -22.28 14.89
C ARG A 58 -24.75 -20.97 15.56
N LEU A 59 -23.44 -20.76 15.65
CA LEU A 59 -22.84 -19.65 16.39
C LEU A 59 -23.36 -18.27 15.92
N GLU A 60 -23.57 -18.10 14.60
CA GLU A 60 -24.12 -16.86 14.01
C GLU A 60 -25.59 -16.60 14.39
N GLU A 61 -26.32 -17.62 14.85
CA GLU A 61 -27.73 -17.51 15.27
C GLU A 61 -27.88 -17.23 16.77
N LEU A 62 -26.80 -17.37 17.54
CA LEU A 62 -26.82 -17.14 18.98
C LEU A 62 -26.92 -15.65 19.30
N GLN A 63 -27.58 -15.33 20.42
CA GLN A 63 -27.61 -13.95 20.92
C GLN A 63 -26.36 -13.70 21.76
N ASP A 64 -25.95 -12.43 21.87
CA ASP A 64 -24.77 -12.04 22.66
C ASP A 64 -24.79 -12.56 24.11
N LYS A 65 -25.98 -12.68 24.73
CA LYS A 65 -26.13 -13.22 26.08
C LYS A 65 -25.78 -14.71 26.20
N ASP A 66 -25.85 -15.44 25.09
CA ASP A 66 -25.59 -16.88 24.99
C ASP A 66 -24.11 -17.15 24.60
N ILE A 67 -23.35 -16.08 24.32
CA ILE A 67 -21.92 -16.13 24.06
C ILE A 67 -21.15 -16.00 25.39
N ASN A 68 -20.03 -16.69 25.47
CA ASN A 68 -19.09 -16.62 26.57
C ASN A 68 -18.61 -15.16 26.79
N PRO A 69 -18.81 -14.55 27.98
CA PRO A 69 -18.45 -13.17 28.24
C PRO A 69 -16.94 -12.91 28.17
N GLU A 70 -16.09 -13.87 28.55
CA GLU A 70 -14.63 -13.76 28.39
C GLU A 70 -14.24 -13.69 26.90
N PHE A 71 -14.89 -14.48 26.04
CA PHE A 71 -14.69 -14.41 24.59
C PHE A 71 -15.12 -13.06 24.03
N GLN A 72 -16.26 -12.51 24.46
CA GLN A 72 -16.72 -11.20 24.03
C GLN A 72 -15.71 -10.10 24.35
N GLN A 73 -15.17 -10.11 25.58
CA GLN A 73 -14.13 -9.15 25.99
C GLN A 73 -12.85 -9.30 25.15
N GLN A 74 -12.46 -10.53 24.80
CA GLN A 74 -11.30 -10.79 23.94
C GLN A 74 -11.52 -10.29 22.51
N VAL A 75 -12.73 -10.46 21.96
CA VAL A 75 -13.11 -9.93 20.65
C VAL A 75 -13.11 -8.40 20.67
N GLU A 76 -13.64 -7.77 21.71
CA GLU A 76 -13.63 -6.31 21.85
C GLU A 76 -12.19 -5.77 21.89
N LYS A 77 -11.32 -6.39 22.70
CA LYS A 77 -9.89 -6.06 22.77
C LYS A 77 -9.20 -6.22 21.40
N PHE A 78 -9.51 -7.30 20.67
CA PHE A 78 -8.98 -7.54 19.34
C PHE A 78 -9.45 -6.46 18.35
N CYS A 79 -10.75 -6.21 18.26
CA CYS A 79 -11.34 -5.22 17.37
C CYS A 79 -10.81 -3.81 17.66
N GLY A 80 -10.75 -3.42 18.94
CA GLY A 80 -10.17 -2.14 19.36
C GLY A 80 -8.71 -2.01 18.91
N HIS A 81 -7.90 -3.04 19.11
CA HIS A 81 -6.51 -3.02 18.66
C HIS A 81 -6.37 -2.86 17.14
N ILE A 82 -7.16 -3.60 16.34
CA ILE A 82 -7.13 -3.49 14.88
C ILE A 82 -7.55 -2.08 14.44
N TRP A 83 -8.63 -1.54 15.01
CA TRP A 83 -9.12 -0.20 14.66
C TRP A 83 -8.10 0.89 14.96
N GLU A 84 -7.41 0.79 16.10
CA GLU A 84 -6.43 1.78 16.54
C GLU A 84 -5.08 1.66 15.83
N ASN A 85 -4.63 0.44 15.51
CA ASN A 85 -3.24 0.16 15.14
C ASN A 85 -3.06 -0.31 13.69
N ALA A 86 -4.11 -0.69 12.96
CA ALA A 86 -3.96 -1.13 11.58
C ALA A 86 -3.68 0.06 10.66
N PRO A 87 -2.51 0.14 10.01
CA PRO A 87 -2.20 1.23 9.11
C PRO A 87 -3.03 1.10 7.82
N PRO A 88 -3.32 2.23 7.13
CA PRO A 88 -3.86 2.16 5.78
C PRO A 88 -2.90 1.39 4.88
N LYS A 89 -3.45 0.63 3.93
CA LYS A 89 -2.64 -0.13 2.98
C LYS A 89 -1.83 0.82 2.10
N THR A 90 -0.53 0.60 2.03
CA THR A 90 0.39 1.33 1.15
C THR A 90 1.11 0.40 0.17
N ILE A 91 1.65 0.99 -0.89
CA ILE A 91 2.62 0.39 -1.82
C ILE A 91 4.01 1.02 -1.58
N PRO A 92 5.10 0.47 -2.18
CA PRO A 92 6.38 1.17 -2.27
C PRO A 92 6.20 2.64 -2.66
N GLY A 93 7.03 3.53 -2.11
CA GLY A 93 6.83 4.98 -2.22
C GLY A 93 5.82 5.57 -1.21
N GLY A 94 5.19 4.75 -0.36
CA GLY A 94 4.35 5.23 0.74
C GLY A 94 2.94 5.70 0.33
N ARG A 95 2.57 5.53 -0.94
CA ARG A 95 1.24 5.87 -1.44
C ARG A 95 0.17 4.99 -0.80
N ILE A 96 -0.85 5.63 -0.26
CA ILE A 96 -2.05 4.96 0.26
C ILE A 96 -2.88 4.42 -0.91
N ILE A 97 -3.27 3.15 -0.83
CA ILE A 97 -4.07 2.48 -1.85
C ILE A 97 -5.55 2.86 -1.66
N THR A 98 -6.13 3.48 -2.68
CA THR A 98 -7.57 3.73 -2.77
C THR A 98 -8.32 2.50 -3.28
N GLY A 99 -9.65 2.47 -3.16
CA GLY A 99 -10.46 1.35 -3.68
C GLY A 99 -10.26 1.08 -5.18
N SER A 100 -10.10 2.13 -6.00
CA SER A 100 -9.85 1.98 -7.44
C SER A 100 -8.47 1.39 -7.74
N LEU A 101 -7.44 1.78 -6.98
CA LEU A 101 -6.10 1.21 -7.11
C LEU A 101 -6.07 -0.25 -6.64
N LEU A 102 -6.77 -0.57 -5.55
CA LEU A 102 -6.88 -1.93 -5.04
C LEU A 102 -7.56 -2.85 -6.06
N GLY A 103 -8.63 -2.37 -6.71
CA GLY A 103 -9.32 -3.12 -7.77
C GLY A 103 -8.40 -3.46 -8.94
N LYS A 104 -7.63 -2.48 -9.43
CA LYS A 104 -6.66 -2.71 -10.51
C LYS A 104 -5.53 -3.64 -10.09
N LEU A 105 -5.01 -3.53 -8.86
CA LEU A 105 -4.00 -4.47 -8.33
C LEU A 105 -4.54 -5.90 -8.29
N ALA A 106 -5.78 -6.08 -7.83
CA ALA A 106 -6.43 -7.37 -7.76
C ALA A 106 -6.61 -7.98 -9.16
N GLU A 107 -7.07 -7.19 -10.13
CA GLU A 107 -7.20 -7.61 -11.53
C GLU A 107 -5.86 -8.05 -12.11
N THR A 108 -4.81 -7.23 -11.97
CA THR A 108 -3.45 -7.56 -12.43
C THR A 108 -2.96 -8.87 -11.82
N TYR A 109 -3.08 -9.05 -10.50
CA TYR A 109 -2.62 -10.28 -9.86
C TYR A 109 -3.41 -11.52 -10.28
N VAL A 110 -4.74 -11.40 -10.40
CA VAL A 110 -5.58 -12.51 -10.88
C VAL A 110 -5.22 -12.89 -12.31
N ASP A 111 -4.99 -11.90 -13.18
CA ASP A 111 -4.63 -12.13 -14.58
C ASP A 111 -3.23 -12.75 -14.75
N THR A 112 -2.25 -12.33 -13.94
CA THR A 112 -0.92 -12.95 -13.88
C THR A 112 -1.00 -14.41 -13.44
N ILE A 113 -1.77 -14.69 -12.37
CA ILE A 113 -1.98 -16.07 -11.89
C ILE A 113 -2.68 -16.93 -12.94
N ARG A 114 -3.74 -16.39 -13.58
CA ARG A 114 -4.46 -17.07 -14.67
C ARG A 114 -3.52 -17.43 -15.83
N SER A 115 -2.55 -16.58 -16.09
CA SER A 115 -1.51 -16.78 -17.12
C SER A 115 -0.38 -17.72 -16.68
N ARG A 116 -0.46 -18.32 -15.47
CA ARG A 116 0.55 -19.18 -14.85
C ARG A 116 1.89 -18.49 -14.58
N GLU A 117 1.86 -17.17 -14.44
CA GLU A 117 3.00 -16.36 -14.05
C GLU A 117 2.95 -16.05 -12.55
N VAL A 118 4.07 -15.58 -11.99
CA VAL A 118 4.17 -15.21 -10.57
C VAL A 118 3.89 -13.71 -10.42
N PRO A 119 2.91 -13.31 -9.61
CA PRO A 119 2.67 -11.91 -9.28
C PRO A 119 3.93 -11.25 -8.71
N CYS A 120 4.31 -10.12 -9.31
CA CYS A 120 5.43 -9.29 -8.88
C CYS A 120 4.88 -7.92 -8.46
N LEU A 121 5.16 -7.49 -7.22
CA LEU A 121 4.64 -6.24 -6.68
C LEU A 121 5.22 -5.05 -7.45
N GLU A 122 6.53 -5.06 -7.68
CA GLU A 122 7.24 -3.98 -8.38
C GLU A 122 6.70 -3.80 -9.80
N SER A 123 6.49 -4.91 -10.53
CA SER A 123 5.93 -4.87 -11.88
C SER A 123 4.49 -4.37 -11.89
N ALA A 124 3.67 -4.78 -10.91
CA ALA A 124 2.29 -4.33 -10.80
C ALA A 124 2.20 -2.84 -10.48
N VAL A 125 3.06 -2.33 -9.57
CA VAL A 125 3.13 -0.91 -9.25
C VAL A 125 3.58 -0.09 -10.45
N LEU A 126 4.58 -0.56 -11.21
CA LEU A 126 5.03 0.13 -12.42
C LEU A 126 3.93 0.23 -13.49
N ALA A 127 3.22 -0.87 -13.75
CA ALA A 127 2.10 -0.88 -14.71
C ALA A 127 0.95 0.05 -14.28
N LEU A 128 0.69 0.13 -12.96
CA LEU A 128 -0.28 1.06 -12.40
C LEU A 128 0.18 2.50 -12.53
N ALA A 129 1.44 2.80 -12.23
CA ALA A 129 2.00 4.13 -12.35
C ALA A 129 1.85 4.64 -13.78
N GLN A 130 2.19 3.84 -14.79
CA GLN A 130 1.99 4.22 -16.20
C GLN A 130 0.52 4.56 -16.51
N THR A 131 -0.41 3.70 -16.09
CA THR A 131 -1.85 3.89 -16.36
C THR A 131 -2.41 5.12 -15.64
N VAL A 132 -2.03 5.31 -14.36
CA VAL A 132 -2.52 6.41 -13.52
C VAL A 132 -1.89 7.73 -13.92
N ASN A 133 -0.60 7.76 -14.21
CA ASN A 133 0.11 8.97 -14.61
C ASN A 133 -0.37 9.44 -15.98
N ALA A 134 -0.58 8.54 -16.94
CA ALA A 134 -1.17 8.89 -18.23
C ALA A 134 -2.59 9.49 -18.09
N ALA A 135 -3.39 8.95 -17.17
CA ALA A 135 -4.71 9.51 -16.86
C ALA A 135 -4.59 10.88 -16.15
N ALA A 136 -3.63 11.04 -15.23
CA ALA A 136 -3.37 12.28 -14.53
C ALA A 136 -2.92 13.40 -15.47
N VAL A 137 -2.08 13.10 -16.48
CA VAL A 137 -1.72 14.07 -17.53
C VAL A 137 -2.97 14.55 -18.28
N LYS A 138 -3.84 13.62 -18.70
CA LYS A 138 -5.09 13.99 -19.41
C LYS A 138 -6.02 14.84 -18.54
N GLU A 139 -6.17 14.50 -17.26
CA GLU A 139 -6.95 15.28 -16.29
C GLU A 139 -6.36 16.68 -16.11
N ALA A 140 -5.04 16.78 -15.95
CA ALA A 140 -4.32 18.04 -15.79
C ALA A 140 -4.43 18.93 -17.03
N VAL A 141 -4.24 18.40 -18.24
CA VAL A 141 -4.41 19.15 -19.49
C VAL A 141 -5.82 19.71 -19.61
N LYS A 142 -6.84 18.89 -19.32
CA LYS A 142 -8.23 19.35 -19.34
C LYS A 142 -8.48 20.45 -18.31
N PHE A 143 -7.97 20.27 -17.09
CA PHE A 143 -8.10 21.26 -16.02
C PHE A 143 -7.45 22.60 -16.41
N TYR A 144 -6.27 22.58 -17.02
CA TYR A 144 -5.62 23.77 -17.55
C TYR A 144 -6.47 24.46 -18.63
N GLN A 145 -7.03 23.69 -19.58
CA GLN A 145 -7.90 24.23 -20.63
C GLN A 145 -9.14 24.92 -20.04
N ASP A 146 -9.81 24.26 -19.09
CA ASP A 146 -10.99 24.81 -18.42
C ASP A 146 -10.64 26.10 -17.65
N LEU A 147 -9.48 26.14 -16.97
CA LEU A 147 -9.01 27.35 -16.28
C LEU A 147 -8.74 28.51 -17.25
N MET A 148 -8.06 28.23 -18.36
CA MET A 148 -7.76 29.24 -19.38
C MET A 148 -9.03 29.77 -20.03
N GLU A 149 -9.99 28.90 -20.38
CA GLU A 149 -11.27 29.30 -20.97
C GLU A 149 -12.11 30.17 -20.02
N GLN A 150 -12.09 29.87 -18.72
CA GLN A 150 -12.85 30.62 -17.72
C GLN A 150 -12.22 31.97 -17.37
N ARG A 151 -10.89 32.05 -17.31
CA ARG A 151 -10.17 33.22 -16.79
C ARG A 151 -9.73 34.18 -17.89
N VAL A 152 -9.40 33.70 -19.08
CA VAL A 152 -8.96 34.55 -20.19
C VAL A 152 -10.16 35.23 -20.83
N LYS A 153 -10.12 36.56 -20.95
CA LYS A 153 -11.11 37.36 -21.66
C LYS A 153 -10.45 38.08 -22.82
N LEU A 154 -10.67 37.60 -24.03
CA LEU A 154 -10.10 38.19 -25.23
C LEU A 154 -10.97 39.36 -25.75
N PRO A 155 -10.36 40.45 -26.27
CA PRO A 155 -8.92 40.73 -26.31
C PRO A 155 -8.39 41.23 -24.94
N MET A 156 -7.16 40.83 -24.60
CA MET A 156 -6.45 41.31 -23.40
C MET A 156 -5.67 42.59 -23.71
N GLU A 157 -5.43 43.45 -22.71
CA GLU A 157 -4.75 44.74 -22.91
C GLU A 157 -3.23 44.58 -23.10
N THR A 158 -2.61 43.61 -22.41
CA THR A 158 -1.17 43.34 -22.51
C THR A 158 -0.86 41.85 -22.64
N VAL A 159 0.33 41.55 -23.16
CA VAL A 159 0.85 40.17 -23.21
C VAL A 159 1.25 39.70 -21.81
N GLU A 160 1.76 40.60 -20.97
CA GLU A 160 2.14 40.33 -19.58
C GLU A 160 0.95 39.78 -18.76
N GLU A 161 -0.24 40.37 -18.89
CA GLU A 161 -1.44 39.87 -18.21
C GLU A 161 -1.79 38.43 -18.62
N LEU A 162 -1.56 38.07 -19.87
CA LEU A 162 -1.79 36.71 -20.36
C LEU A 162 -0.73 35.73 -19.83
N LEU A 163 0.53 36.16 -19.75
CA LEU A 163 1.63 35.34 -19.22
C LEU A 163 1.50 35.09 -17.71
N ASP A 164 1.07 36.11 -16.95
CA ASP A 164 0.83 35.98 -15.50
C ASP A 164 -0.31 35.00 -15.21
N LEU A 165 -1.41 35.11 -15.97
CA LEU A 165 -2.56 34.21 -15.87
C LEU A 165 -2.18 32.79 -16.27
N HIS A 166 -1.45 32.62 -17.38
CA HIS A 166 -0.91 31.34 -17.82
C HIS A 166 -0.10 30.66 -16.70
N SER A 167 0.85 31.40 -16.12
CA SER A 167 1.72 30.91 -15.04
C SER A 167 0.93 30.47 -13.81
N GLN A 168 -0.15 31.18 -13.47
CA GLN A 168 -1.04 30.79 -12.39
C GLN A 168 -1.78 29.48 -12.71
N CYS A 169 -2.38 29.37 -13.89
CA CYS A 169 -3.08 28.15 -14.33
C CYS A 169 -2.14 26.95 -14.40
N GLN A 170 -0.91 27.14 -14.85
CA GLN A 170 0.13 26.11 -14.92
C GLN A 170 0.50 25.59 -13.52
N ARG A 171 0.69 26.49 -12.53
CA ARG A 171 0.95 26.08 -11.13
C ARG A 171 -0.19 25.24 -10.56
N GLU A 172 -1.43 25.72 -10.70
CA GLU A 172 -2.61 24.99 -10.19
C GLU A 172 -2.76 23.61 -10.87
N THR A 173 -2.43 23.52 -12.16
CA THR A 173 -2.44 22.27 -12.93
C THR A 173 -1.37 21.30 -12.47
N LEU A 174 -0.14 21.79 -12.21
CA LEU A 174 0.96 20.98 -11.73
C LEU A 174 0.67 20.41 -10.33
N GLU A 175 0.08 21.22 -9.44
CA GLU A 175 -0.36 20.76 -8.12
C GLU A 175 -1.41 19.65 -8.21
N LEU A 176 -2.37 19.77 -9.14
CA LEU A 176 -3.36 18.71 -9.38
C LEU A 176 -2.68 17.43 -9.88
N PHE A 177 -1.78 17.55 -10.86
CA PHE A 177 -1.04 16.40 -11.39
C PHE A 177 -0.24 15.69 -10.30
N GLN A 178 0.54 16.42 -9.49
CA GLN A 178 1.35 15.84 -8.41
C GLN A 178 0.49 15.12 -7.36
N LYS A 179 -0.71 15.62 -7.04
CA LYS A 179 -1.64 14.95 -6.12
C LYS A 179 -2.17 13.62 -6.68
N ARG A 180 -2.20 13.45 -8.00
CA ARG A 180 -2.78 12.27 -8.67
C ARG A 180 -1.72 11.26 -9.11
N ALA A 181 -0.62 11.74 -9.69
CA ALA A 181 0.45 10.95 -10.28
C ALA A 181 1.25 10.20 -9.22
N PHE A 182 1.65 8.98 -9.55
CA PHE A 182 2.63 8.16 -8.85
C PHE A 182 4.03 8.74 -9.02
N GLU A 183 4.88 8.58 -8.01
CA GLU A 183 6.28 9.03 -8.06
C GLU A 183 7.11 8.17 -9.02
N GLU A 184 6.74 6.90 -9.15
CA GLU A 184 7.32 5.97 -10.12
C GLU A 184 7.10 6.52 -11.54
N ASP A 185 8.20 6.73 -12.26
CA ASP A 185 8.21 7.27 -13.63
C ASP A 185 7.62 8.68 -13.78
N ILE A 186 7.51 9.48 -12.70
CA ILE A 186 6.87 10.80 -12.76
C ILE A 186 7.59 11.79 -13.68
N CYS A 187 8.93 11.72 -13.76
CA CYS A 187 9.73 12.69 -14.52
C CYS A 187 9.40 12.63 -16.04
N SER A 188 9.01 11.47 -16.60
CA SER A 188 8.63 11.35 -18.01
C SER A 188 7.27 12.01 -18.29
N PHE A 189 6.27 11.76 -17.45
CA PHE A 189 4.93 12.34 -17.58
C PHE A 189 4.88 13.84 -17.25
N GLN A 190 5.74 14.30 -16.34
CA GLN A 190 5.87 15.74 -16.07
C GLN A 190 6.47 16.47 -17.27
N ALA A 191 7.43 15.87 -17.97
CA ALA A 191 7.98 16.44 -19.20
C ALA A 191 6.89 16.60 -20.28
N ASP A 192 6.01 15.61 -20.44
CA ASP A 192 4.86 15.65 -21.36
C ASP A 192 3.88 16.80 -21.04
N LEU A 193 3.76 17.19 -19.77
CA LEU A 193 2.96 18.34 -19.34
C LEU A 193 3.63 19.69 -19.63
N THR A 194 4.96 19.74 -19.63
CA THR A 194 5.74 20.98 -19.72
C THR A 194 6.27 21.30 -21.12
N VAL A 195 5.91 20.54 -22.16
CA VAL A 195 6.42 20.69 -23.55
C VAL A 195 6.21 22.10 -24.16
N GLY A 196 5.52 23.03 -23.46
CA GLY A 196 5.36 24.43 -23.87
C GLY A 196 6.34 25.46 -23.27
N ASP A 197 7.14 25.13 -22.24
CA ASP A 197 7.97 26.11 -21.53
C ASP A 197 9.40 25.60 -21.24
N PRO A 198 10.45 26.40 -21.54
CA PRO A 198 11.80 26.11 -21.08
C PRO A 198 11.94 26.55 -19.60
N GLN A 199 11.97 25.59 -18.67
CA GLN A 199 12.43 25.83 -17.29
C GLN A 199 13.69 25.01 -16.98
N PRO A 200 14.57 25.54 -16.10
CA PRO A 200 15.88 24.97 -15.82
C PRO A 200 15.72 23.63 -15.08
N SER A 201 16.53 22.67 -15.49
CA SER A 201 16.69 21.33 -14.92
C SER A 201 16.44 21.27 -13.41
N GLN A 202 15.23 20.86 -13.00
CA GLN A 202 15.02 20.30 -11.68
C GLN A 202 15.55 18.88 -11.71
N GLU A 203 16.73 18.66 -11.14
CA GLU A 203 17.27 17.34 -10.91
C GLU A 203 16.24 16.53 -10.10
N CYS A 204 15.81 15.39 -10.66
CA CYS A 204 14.96 14.44 -9.94
C CYS A 204 15.68 14.12 -8.61
N PRO A 205 14.99 14.15 -7.45
CA PRO A 205 15.60 13.68 -6.21
C PRO A 205 16.11 12.26 -6.46
N PRO A 206 17.33 11.92 -6.02
CA PRO A 206 17.86 10.58 -6.23
C PRO A 206 16.82 9.59 -5.72
N HIS A 207 16.53 8.56 -6.53
CA HIS A 207 15.75 7.42 -6.08
C HIS A 207 16.27 7.05 -4.70
N LEU A 208 15.49 7.33 -3.65
CA LEU A 208 15.70 6.74 -2.34
C LEU A 208 15.35 5.28 -2.53
N GLY A 209 16.28 4.55 -3.13
CA GLY A 209 16.40 3.14 -2.97
C GLY A 209 16.58 2.93 -1.48
N HIS A 210 15.46 2.78 -0.78
CA HIS A 210 15.41 2.00 0.44
C HIS A 210 15.67 0.55 0.04
N HIS A 211 16.91 0.28 -0.38
CA HIS A 211 17.55 -0.99 -0.13
C HIS A 211 17.60 -1.11 1.39
N HIS A 212 16.53 -1.62 1.99
CA HIS A 212 16.72 -2.38 3.19
C HIS A 212 17.67 -3.52 2.81
N PRO A 213 18.86 -3.62 3.44
CA PRO A 213 19.78 -4.68 3.09
C PRO A 213 19.13 -5.99 3.50
N LEU A 214 18.65 -6.75 2.51
CA LEU A 214 18.55 -8.20 2.62
C LEU A 214 19.99 -8.70 2.78
N SER A 215 20.49 -8.66 4.02
CA SER A 215 21.76 -9.27 4.39
C SER A 215 21.57 -10.78 4.36
N PHE A 216 21.68 -11.36 3.16
CA PHE A 216 22.04 -12.76 3.01
C PHE A 216 23.49 -12.92 3.47
N ARG A 217 23.71 -13.03 4.79
CA ARG A 217 24.95 -13.64 5.28
C ARG A 217 24.82 -15.14 5.07
N GLY A 218 25.49 -15.61 4.03
CA GLY A 218 25.83 -17.01 3.88
C GLY A 218 26.63 -17.50 5.10
N LYS A 219 26.22 -18.67 5.60
CA LYS A 219 27.08 -19.67 6.21
C LYS A 219 26.53 -21.04 5.82
#